data_AF-A0A5Q4SEB6-F1
#
_entry.id   AF-A0A5Q4SEB6-F1
#
_cell.length_a   1.000
_cell.length_b   1.000
_cell.length_c   1.000
_cell.angle_alpha   90.00
_cell.angle_beta   90.00
_cell.angle_gamma   90.00
#
_symmetry.space_group_name_H-M   'P 1'
#
loop_
_entity.id
_entity.type
_entity.pdbx_description
1 polymer ?
#
loop_
_entity_poly.entity_id
_entity_poly.type
_entity_poly.pdbx_seq_one_letter_code
_entity_poly.pdbx_strand_id
1 'polypeptide(L)'
;MRGGGGGDGGGDPNGKPISPQPGWHGKSAGKMKHHRRDALDVSHLSPEQQRDALRRETRGLADDAQKQAPGHHPTGKDRLVKSCAGALLHEGTLTSHSSSTKRHGQVLLDTHPALKNVVDQVERDIRADNENPGAGHGKCAEVALISDRLHGIETRDNIKISTPDDIRRAMSGALVYSLQIGEQDSPTGLKKHGDYKEPCRSCSRILPLVGVTAHT
;
A
#
# COMPACT_ATOMS: atom_id res chain seq x y z
N MET A 1 24.98 -37.39 -31.42
CA MET A 1 23.77 -36.54 -31.64
C MET A 1 23.05 -36.47 -30.30
N ARG A 2 23.25 -35.40 -29.51
CA ARG A 2 22.40 -34.18 -29.40
C ARG A 2 21.00 -34.43 -28.79
N GLY A 3 20.72 -33.68 -27.73
CA GLY A 3 19.41 -33.51 -27.07
C GLY A 3 19.56 -33.69 -25.56
N GLY A 4 19.81 -32.69 -24.72
CA GLY A 4 19.40 -31.28 -24.82
C GLY A 4 17.99 -31.11 -24.27
N GLY A 5 17.83 -31.24 -22.96
CA GLY A 5 16.58 -30.95 -22.24
C GLY A 5 16.88 -29.95 -21.13
N GLY A 6 16.83 -28.66 -21.47
CA GLY A 6 16.86 -27.58 -20.50
C GLY A 6 15.60 -27.66 -19.64
N GLY A 7 15.77 -27.94 -18.36
CA GLY A 7 14.70 -27.83 -17.38
C GLY A 7 14.31 -26.37 -17.23
N ASP A 8 13.15 -26.03 -17.76
CA ASP A 8 12.46 -24.78 -17.50
C ASP A 8 12.18 -24.70 -15.99
N GLY A 9 12.91 -23.82 -15.30
CA GLY A 9 12.77 -23.60 -13.87
C GLY A 9 11.48 -22.85 -13.59
N GLY A 10 10.37 -23.58 -13.50
CA GLY A 10 9.05 -23.07 -13.12
C GLY A 10 9.06 -22.56 -11.68
N GLY A 11 9.54 -21.33 -11.48
CA GLY A 11 9.31 -20.58 -10.25
C GLY A 11 7.82 -20.29 -10.12
N ASP A 12 7.29 -20.37 -8.90
CA ASP A 12 5.92 -19.95 -8.59
C ASP A 12 5.74 -18.52 -9.15
N PRO A 13 4.82 -18.29 -10.10
CA PRO A 13 4.59 -16.95 -10.63
C PRO A 13 4.02 -16.01 -9.56
N ASN A 14 3.67 -16.53 -8.38
CA ASN A 14 3.22 -15.77 -7.24
C ASN A 14 4.38 -15.48 -6.27
N GLY A 15 4.25 -14.39 -5.52
CA GLY A 15 5.18 -14.12 -4.43
C GLY A 15 5.09 -15.17 -3.33
N LYS A 16 6.20 -15.44 -2.66
CA LYS A 16 6.25 -16.39 -1.54
C LYS A 16 5.81 -15.68 -0.27
N PRO A 17 4.80 -16.15 0.47
CA PRO A 17 4.44 -15.55 1.76
C PRO A 17 5.65 -15.50 2.69
N ILE A 18 5.94 -14.33 3.25
CA ILE A 18 7.03 -14.17 4.22
C ILE A 18 6.61 -14.85 5.52
N SER A 19 7.42 -15.78 6.02
CA SER A 19 7.14 -16.50 7.27
C SER A 19 8.33 -16.41 8.23
N PRO A 20 8.14 -15.91 9.46
CA PRO A 20 6.90 -15.34 9.99
C PRO A 20 6.51 -14.02 9.28
N GLN A 21 5.22 -13.68 9.32
CA GLN A 21 4.75 -12.40 8.78
C GLN A 21 5.44 -11.22 9.50
N PRO A 22 5.93 -10.19 8.78
CA PRO A 22 6.67 -9.12 9.41
C PRO A 22 5.80 -8.30 10.37
N GLY A 23 6.27 -8.09 11.60
CA GLY A 23 5.53 -7.36 12.64
C GLY A 23 5.28 -5.88 12.34
N TRP A 24 5.94 -5.32 11.33
CA TRP A 24 5.71 -3.95 10.84
C TRP A 24 4.54 -3.86 9.85
N HIS A 25 4.13 -4.95 9.20
CA HIS A 25 3.05 -4.91 8.22
C HIS A 25 1.67 -4.90 8.89
N GLY A 26 0.88 -3.87 8.60
CA GLY A 26 -0.42 -3.59 9.20
C GLY A 26 -0.33 -2.81 10.50
N LYS A 27 0.88 -2.44 10.94
CA LYS A 27 1.12 -1.75 12.21
C LYS A 27 0.45 -0.38 12.22
N SER A 28 0.63 0.41 11.15
CA SER A 28 0.18 1.80 11.09
C SER A 28 -1.34 1.93 11.15
N ALA A 29 -2.08 0.96 10.60
CA ALA A 29 -3.53 0.96 10.65
C ALA A 29 -4.10 0.53 12.00
N GLY A 30 -3.32 -0.20 12.81
CA GLY A 30 -3.69 -0.59 14.17
C GLY A 30 -5.10 -1.19 14.24
N LYS A 31 -5.97 -0.59 15.06
CA LYS A 31 -7.34 -1.04 15.31
C LYS A 31 -8.39 -0.40 14.39
N MET A 32 -7.97 0.38 13.39
CA MET A 32 -8.88 0.97 12.41
C MET A 32 -9.59 -0.12 11.60
N LYS A 33 -10.64 0.27 10.87
CA LYS A 33 -11.29 -0.64 9.92
C LYS A 33 -10.46 -0.69 8.63
N HIS A 34 -9.89 -1.86 8.33
CA HIS A 34 -9.03 -2.07 7.17
C HIS A 34 -8.93 -3.55 6.77
N HIS A 35 -8.43 -3.80 5.57
CA HIS A 35 -8.12 -5.13 5.06
C HIS A 35 -6.68 -5.18 4.58
N ARG A 36 -5.99 -6.30 4.83
CA ARG A 36 -4.65 -6.58 4.31
C ARG A 36 -4.50 -8.05 3.96
N ARG A 37 -3.62 -8.36 3.00
CA ARG A 37 -3.13 -9.71 2.75
C ARG A 37 -1.74 -9.86 3.38
N ASP A 38 -1.17 -11.04 3.22
CA ASP A 38 0.15 -11.35 3.73
C ASP A 38 1.22 -10.60 2.92
N ALA A 39 2.32 -10.22 3.58
CA ALA A 39 3.52 -9.74 2.89
C ALA A 39 4.17 -10.90 2.12
N LEU A 40 4.63 -10.61 0.92
CA LEU A 40 5.25 -11.57 0.02
C LEU A 40 6.71 -11.17 -0.30
N ASP A 41 7.56 -12.19 -0.45
CA ASP A 41 8.86 -12.10 -1.08
C ASP A 41 8.72 -12.41 -2.58
N VAL A 42 9.08 -11.43 -3.40
CA VAL A 42 9.09 -11.47 -4.86
C VAL A 42 10.49 -11.20 -5.42
N SER A 43 11.54 -11.21 -4.59
CA SER A 43 12.93 -10.94 -4.99
C SER A 43 13.47 -11.92 -6.05
N HIS A 44 12.90 -13.12 -6.11
CA HIS A 44 13.23 -14.17 -7.07
C HIS A 44 12.56 -13.98 -8.45
N LEU A 45 11.62 -13.06 -8.57
CA LEU A 45 10.92 -12.76 -9.81
C LEU A 45 11.67 -11.69 -10.61
N SER A 46 11.55 -11.74 -11.94
CA SER A 46 12.03 -10.65 -12.81
C SER A 46 11.26 -9.34 -12.56
N PRO A 47 11.80 -8.16 -12.92
CA PRO A 47 11.13 -6.89 -12.70
C PRO A 47 9.73 -6.78 -13.33
N GLU A 48 9.50 -7.45 -14.46
CA GLU A 48 8.17 -7.51 -15.09
C GLU A 48 7.21 -8.39 -14.27
N GLN A 49 7.66 -9.59 -13.89
CA GLN A 49 6.87 -10.49 -13.04
C GLN A 49 6.55 -9.87 -11.67
N GLN A 50 7.45 -9.06 -11.10
CA GLN A 50 7.19 -8.31 -9.86
C GLN A 50 6.08 -7.27 -10.05
N ARG A 51 6.06 -6.55 -11.19
CA ARG A 51 4.98 -5.61 -11.51
C ARG A 51 3.65 -6.31 -11.74
N ASP A 52 3.66 -7.49 -12.32
CA ASP A 52 2.43 -8.26 -12.47
C ASP A 52 1.95 -8.86 -11.14
N ALA A 53 2.88 -9.28 -10.27
CA ALA A 53 2.56 -9.67 -8.90
C ALA A 53 1.95 -8.50 -8.12
N LEU A 54 2.48 -7.28 -8.27
CA LEU A 54 1.92 -6.05 -7.69
C LEU A 54 0.45 -5.87 -8.09
N ARG A 55 0.13 -5.97 -9.39
CA ARG A 55 -1.25 -5.85 -9.88
C ARG A 55 -2.17 -6.98 -9.37
N ARG A 56 -1.69 -8.23 -9.41
CA ARG A 56 -2.45 -9.40 -8.93
C ARG A 56 -2.77 -9.31 -7.45
N GLU A 57 -1.82 -8.88 -6.62
CA GLU A 57 -2.03 -8.78 -5.18
C GLU A 57 -2.95 -7.61 -4.82
N THR A 58 -2.85 -6.46 -5.50
CA THR A 58 -3.84 -5.39 -5.30
C THR A 58 -5.24 -5.84 -5.69
N ARG A 59 -5.38 -6.62 -6.78
CA ARG A 59 -6.65 -7.23 -7.19
C ARG A 59 -7.19 -8.18 -6.13
N GLY A 60 -6.36 -9.12 -5.68
CA GLY A 60 -6.73 -10.09 -4.63
C GLY A 60 -7.20 -9.38 -3.37
N LEU A 61 -6.48 -8.34 -2.94
CA LEU A 61 -6.89 -7.53 -1.78
C LEU A 61 -8.26 -6.87 -1.99
N ALA A 62 -8.48 -6.26 -3.15
CA ALA A 62 -9.73 -5.57 -3.43
C ALA A 62 -10.91 -6.54 -3.38
N ASP A 63 -10.75 -7.69 -4.02
CA ASP A 63 -11.75 -8.76 -4.08
C ASP A 63 -12.04 -9.33 -2.69
N ASP A 64 -11.00 -9.70 -1.93
CA ASP A 64 -11.12 -10.26 -0.58
C ASP A 64 -11.85 -9.28 0.35
N ALA A 65 -11.47 -8.01 0.33
CA ALA A 65 -12.07 -6.99 1.16
C ALA A 65 -13.56 -6.74 0.83
N GLN A 66 -13.93 -6.81 -0.45
CA GLN A 66 -15.32 -6.65 -0.88
C GLN A 66 -16.19 -7.86 -0.50
N LYS A 67 -15.64 -9.07 -0.72
CA LYS A 67 -16.33 -10.36 -0.56
C LYS A 67 -16.37 -10.85 0.89
N GLN A 68 -15.53 -10.30 1.77
CA GLN A 68 -15.54 -10.62 3.19
C GLN A 68 -16.97 -10.55 3.75
N ALA A 69 -17.38 -11.55 4.53
CA ALA A 69 -18.71 -11.58 5.12
C ALA A 69 -18.94 -10.35 6.03
N PRO A 70 -20.17 -9.84 6.17
CA PRO A 70 -20.47 -8.90 7.25
C PRO A 70 -20.20 -9.55 8.62
N GLY A 71 -19.66 -8.81 9.58
CA GLY A 71 -19.47 -9.30 10.95
C GLY A 71 -18.19 -8.81 11.61
N HIS A 72 -17.87 -9.42 12.75
CA HIS A 72 -16.62 -9.19 13.47
C HIS A 72 -15.53 -10.12 12.94
N HIS A 73 -14.47 -9.52 12.40
CA HIS A 73 -13.30 -10.22 11.88
C HIS A 73 -12.05 -9.83 12.66
N PRO A 74 -10.98 -10.65 12.60
CA PRO A 74 -9.67 -10.26 13.07
C PRO A 74 -9.22 -8.91 12.46
N THR A 75 -8.37 -8.20 13.17
CA THR A 75 -7.79 -6.94 12.69
C THR A 75 -7.14 -7.12 11.32
N GLY A 76 -7.49 -6.25 10.38
CA GLY A 76 -7.01 -6.33 9.00
C GLY A 76 -7.72 -7.34 8.11
N LYS A 77 -8.88 -7.85 8.53
CA LYS A 77 -9.76 -8.71 7.72
C LYS A 77 -11.17 -8.14 7.63
N ASP A 78 -11.30 -6.82 7.62
CA ASP A 78 -12.62 -6.17 7.55
C ASP A 78 -13.24 -6.22 6.16
N ARG A 79 -14.57 -6.30 6.14
CA ARG A 79 -15.34 -6.04 4.92
C ARG A 79 -15.35 -4.55 4.58
N LEU A 80 -15.00 -4.23 3.35
CA LEU A 80 -14.96 -2.86 2.82
C LEU A 80 -15.88 -2.74 1.60
N VAL A 81 -16.87 -1.83 1.69
CA VAL A 81 -17.89 -1.66 0.64
C VAL A 81 -17.51 -0.57 -0.35
N LYS A 82 -16.88 0.52 0.12
CA LYS A 82 -16.34 1.62 -0.70
C LYS A 82 -15.00 2.03 -0.12
N SER A 83 -13.91 1.74 -0.81
CA SER A 83 -12.55 1.95 -0.29
C SER A 83 -11.51 1.91 -1.42
N CYS A 84 -10.22 1.94 -1.06
CA CYS A 84 -9.09 1.78 -1.96
C CYS A 84 -8.30 0.54 -1.50
N ALA A 85 -7.95 -0.34 -2.42
CA ALA A 85 -6.95 -1.39 -2.23
C ALA A 85 -5.62 -0.87 -2.78
N GLY A 86 -4.54 -0.98 -2.03
CA GLY A 86 -3.20 -0.66 -2.51
C GLY A 86 -2.23 -1.81 -2.31
N ALA A 87 -1.20 -1.87 -3.13
CA ALA A 87 0.00 -2.66 -2.86
C ALA A 87 1.25 -1.83 -3.11
N LEU A 88 2.32 -2.15 -2.37
CA LEU A 88 3.63 -1.53 -2.45
C LEU A 88 4.66 -2.61 -2.78
N LEU A 89 5.46 -2.39 -3.82
CA LEU A 89 6.62 -3.19 -4.18
C LEU A 89 7.88 -2.39 -3.86
N HIS A 90 8.75 -2.94 -3.01
CA HIS A 90 10.00 -2.29 -2.64
C HIS A 90 11.06 -3.32 -2.22
N GLU A 91 12.24 -3.30 -2.85
CA GLU A 91 13.36 -4.21 -2.56
C GLU A 91 12.96 -5.70 -2.53
N GLY A 92 12.17 -6.15 -3.52
CA GLY A 92 11.68 -7.54 -3.57
C GLY A 92 10.65 -7.90 -2.50
N THR A 93 10.22 -6.96 -1.66
CA THR A 93 9.09 -7.14 -0.73
C THR A 93 7.82 -6.55 -1.36
N LEU A 94 6.73 -7.31 -1.32
CA LEU A 94 5.41 -6.84 -1.73
C LEU A 94 4.46 -6.87 -0.53
N THR A 95 3.83 -5.75 -0.22
CA THR A 95 2.79 -5.66 0.81
C THR A 95 1.51 -5.09 0.23
N SER A 96 0.36 -5.51 0.75
CA SER A 96 -0.94 -5.00 0.31
C SER A 96 -1.82 -4.60 1.50
N HIS A 97 -2.46 -3.45 1.39
CA HIS A 97 -3.26 -2.86 2.45
C HIS A 97 -4.35 -1.97 1.85
N SER A 98 -5.53 -1.95 2.46
CA SER A 98 -6.59 -1.04 2.06
C SER A 98 -6.41 0.36 2.66
N SER A 99 -7.18 1.34 2.18
CA SER A 99 -7.40 2.56 2.97
C SER A 99 -8.13 2.22 4.28
N SER A 100 -7.96 3.08 5.28
CA SER A 100 -8.45 2.85 6.63
C SER A 100 -9.57 3.83 7.00
N THR A 101 -10.49 3.36 7.84
CA THR A 101 -11.58 4.21 8.37
C THR A 101 -11.70 4.07 9.89
N LYS A 102 -12.30 5.07 10.55
CA LYS A 102 -12.41 5.13 12.02
C LYS A 102 -13.03 3.86 12.57
N ARG A 103 -12.39 3.26 13.58
CA ARG A 103 -12.91 2.11 14.33
C ARG A 103 -12.25 2.05 15.71
N HIS A 104 -12.96 1.51 16.70
CA HIS A 104 -12.42 1.27 18.06
C HIS A 104 -11.73 2.50 18.68
N GLY A 105 -12.29 3.69 18.49
CA GLY A 105 -11.74 4.96 19.01
C GLY A 105 -10.57 5.54 18.20
N GLN A 106 -9.94 4.76 17.33
CA GLN A 106 -8.85 5.23 16.46
C GLN A 106 -9.40 5.92 15.21
N VAL A 107 -8.99 7.18 15.00
CA VAL A 107 -9.47 8.03 13.89
C VAL A 107 -8.40 8.25 12.82
N LEU A 108 -7.12 8.19 13.20
CA LEU A 108 -5.97 8.41 12.36
C LEU A 108 -5.05 7.18 12.37
N LEU A 109 -4.28 7.02 11.30
CA LEU A 109 -3.19 6.05 11.26
C LEU A 109 -2.12 6.43 12.29
N ASP A 110 -1.47 5.43 12.88
CA ASP A 110 -0.21 5.58 13.61
C ASP A 110 0.93 5.67 12.59
N THR A 111 0.96 6.78 11.85
CA THR A 111 1.89 7.00 10.74
C THR A 111 3.31 7.22 11.27
N HIS A 112 4.29 6.60 10.62
CA HIS A 112 5.72 6.81 10.87
C HIS A 112 6.04 8.31 11.00
N PRO A 113 6.74 8.77 12.06
CA PRO A 113 6.87 10.19 12.38
C PRO A 113 7.38 11.06 11.22
N ALA A 114 8.41 10.61 10.50
CA ALA A 114 8.93 11.34 9.35
C ALA A 114 7.89 11.47 8.22
N LEU A 115 7.09 10.43 7.97
CA LEU A 115 6.04 10.46 6.95
C LEU A 115 4.87 11.33 7.42
N LYS A 116 4.54 11.30 8.72
CA LYS A 116 3.53 12.18 9.31
C LYS A 116 3.86 13.65 9.04
N ASN A 117 5.12 14.05 9.19
CA ASN A 117 5.54 15.42 8.90
C ASN A 117 5.28 15.81 7.43
N VAL A 118 5.50 14.89 6.49
CA VAL A 118 5.21 15.10 5.05
C VAL A 118 3.70 15.20 4.82
N VAL A 119 2.91 14.31 5.42
CA VAL A 119 1.43 14.32 5.32
C VAL A 119 0.87 15.65 5.84
N ASP A 120 1.31 16.09 7.03
CA ASP A 120 0.87 17.34 7.65
C ASP A 120 1.31 18.57 6.82
N GLN A 121 2.50 18.53 6.21
CA GLN A 121 2.96 19.58 5.31
C GLN A 121 2.07 19.69 4.06
N VAL A 122 1.80 18.56 3.41
CA VAL A 122 0.92 18.52 2.24
C VAL A 122 -0.50 18.98 2.59
N GLU A 123 -1.00 18.69 3.80
CA GLU A 123 -2.27 19.23 4.26
C GLU A 123 -2.26 20.77 4.29
N ARG A 124 -1.21 21.36 4.87
CA ARG A 124 -1.05 22.82 4.93
C ARG A 124 -0.97 23.42 3.54
N ASP A 125 -0.20 22.82 2.64
CA ASP A 125 -0.03 23.32 1.27
C ASP A 125 -1.35 23.30 0.50
N ILE A 126 -2.10 22.18 0.57
CA ILE A 126 -3.43 22.08 -0.06
C ILE A 126 -4.37 23.17 0.46
N ARG A 127 -4.36 23.42 1.78
CA ARG A 127 -5.21 24.46 2.38
C ARG A 127 -4.76 25.87 2.00
N ALA A 128 -3.46 26.11 1.89
CA ALA A 128 -2.90 27.38 1.43
C ALA A 128 -3.30 27.68 -0.03
N ASP A 129 -3.47 26.63 -0.84
CA ASP A 129 -4.00 26.71 -2.21
C ASP A 129 -5.54 26.88 -2.25
N ASN A 130 -6.21 27.06 -1.10
CA ASN A 130 -7.67 27.09 -0.95
C ASN A 130 -8.38 25.80 -1.42
N GLU A 131 -7.67 24.68 -1.44
CA GLU A 131 -8.24 23.37 -1.74
C GLU A 131 -8.60 22.59 -0.46
N ASN A 132 -9.45 21.57 -0.59
CA ASN A 132 -9.78 20.66 0.50
C ASN A 132 -8.94 19.38 0.40
N PRO A 133 -8.16 18.96 1.41
CA PRO A 133 -7.39 17.71 1.37
C PRO A 133 -8.26 16.45 1.24
N GLY A 134 -9.55 16.57 1.62
CA GLY A 134 -10.55 15.51 1.52
C GLY A 134 -10.61 14.65 2.79
N ALA A 135 -11.78 14.05 3.04
CA ALA A 135 -12.03 13.27 4.25
C ALA A 135 -11.12 12.04 4.43
N GLY A 136 -10.48 11.58 3.35
CA GLY A 136 -9.53 10.47 3.34
C GLY A 136 -8.07 10.85 3.60
N HIS A 137 -7.75 12.14 3.73
CA HIS A 137 -6.37 12.60 3.96
C HIS A 137 -5.70 11.85 5.12
N GLY A 138 -4.46 11.41 4.90
CA GLY A 138 -3.67 10.64 5.87
C GLY A 138 -4.17 9.22 6.17
N LYS A 139 -5.21 8.72 5.47
CA LYS A 139 -5.80 7.38 5.71
C LYS A 139 -5.81 6.49 4.47
N CYS A 140 -5.16 6.94 3.40
CA CYS A 140 -5.06 6.22 2.14
C CYS A 140 -4.19 4.96 2.29
N ALA A 141 -4.38 3.98 1.40
CA ALA A 141 -3.60 2.73 1.41
C ALA A 141 -2.10 3.02 1.28
N GLU A 142 -1.75 3.97 0.43
CA GLU A 142 -0.40 4.45 0.16
C GLU A 142 0.30 4.91 1.44
N VAL A 143 -0.38 5.71 2.29
CA VAL A 143 0.19 6.22 3.54
C VAL A 143 0.45 5.08 4.51
N ALA A 144 -0.47 4.12 4.65
CA ALA A 144 -0.29 2.96 5.52
C ALA A 144 0.88 2.08 5.04
N LEU A 145 0.94 1.79 3.75
CA LEU A 145 1.97 0.94 3.14
C LEU A 145 3.37 1.54 3.29
N ILE A 146 3.53 2.83 3.00
CA ILE A 146 4.82 3.53 3.12
C ILE A 146 5.22 3.60 4.59
N SER A 147 4.29 3.96 5.48
CA SER A 147 4.53 4.02 6.93
C SER A 147 5.02 2.68 7.48
N ASP A 148 4.32 1.59 7.16
CA ASP A 148 4.68 0.24 7.55
C ASP A 148 6.07 -0.13 7.03
N ARG A 149 6.38 0.19 5.76
CA ARG A 149 7.68 -0.12 5.18
C ARG A 149 8.81 0.66 5.84
N LEU A 150 8.62 1.93 6.18
CA LEU A 150 9.63 2.72 6.89
C LEU A 150 9.98 2.13 8.25
N HIS A 151 8.98 1.72 9.03
CA HIS A 151 9.23 0.98 10.28
C HIS A 151 9.99 -0.34 10.04
N GLY A 152 9.67 -1.04 8.95
CA GLY A 152 10.37 -2.25 8.56
C GLY A 152 11.84 -1.99 8.23
N ILE A 153 12.14 -0.92 7.50
CA ILE A 153 13.51 -0.51 7.15
C ILE A 153 14.29 -0.11 8.40
N GLU A 154 13.74 0.75 9.27
CA GLU A 154 14.40 1.15 10.52
C GLU A 154 14.75 -0.06 11.39
N THR A 155 13.84 -1.03 11.50
CA THR A 155 14.06 -2.25 12.28
C THR A 155 15.11 -3.15 11.65
N ARG A 156 15.07 -3.35 10.32
CA ARG A 156 15.99 -4.22 9.59
C ARG A 156 17.42 -3.67 9.60
N ASP A 157 17.56 -2.37 9.34
CA ASP A 157 18.85 -1.74 9.10
C ASP A 157 19.42 -1.05 10.35
N ASN A 158 18.65 -1.03 11.45
CA ASN A 158 18.97 -0.33 12.68
C ASN A 158 19.33 1.15 12.44
N ILE A 159 18.55 1.81 11.60
CA ILE A 159 18.69 3.23 11.26
C ILE A 159 17.50 4.02 11.78
N LYS A 160 17.66 5.35 11.82
CA LYS A 160 16.57 6.29 12.10
C LYS A 160 16.24 7.10 10.85
N ILE A 161 14.99 7.09 10.44
CA ILE A 161 14.46 7.90 9.33
C ILE A 161 13.74 9.09 9.95
N SER A 162 14.27 10.30 9.78
CA SER A 162 13.72 11.50 10.46
C SER A 162 13.22 12.58 9.52
N THR A 163 13.73 12.60 8.28
CA THR A 163 13.47 13.68 7.32
C THR A 163 12.83 13.16 6.02
N PRO A 164 12.18 14.04 5.22
CA PRO A 164 11.68 13.66 3.90
C PRO A 164 12.78 13.12 2.97
N ASP A 165 14.01 13.63 3.06
CA ASP A 165 15.14 13.15 2.25
C ASP A 165 15.61 11.75 2.69
N ASP A 166 15.52 11.44 3.99
CA ASP A 166 15.75 10.07 4.48
C ASP A 166 14.72 9.12 3.90
N ILE A 167 13.44 9.51 3.89
CA ILE A 167 12.36 8.71 3.31
C ILE A 167 12.64 8.49 1.81
N ARG A 168 12.93 9.56 1.06
CA ARG A 168 13.19 9.46 -0.38
C ARG A 168 14.32 8.49 -0.69
N ARG A 169 15.40 8.54 0.08
CA ARG A 169 16.53 7.62 -0.05
C ARG A 169 16.14 6.19 0.32
N ALA A 170 15.44 6.01 1.43
CA ALA A 170 15.02 4.71 1.92
C ALA A 170 13.96 4.02 1.05
N MET A 171 13.15 4.79 0.31
CA MET A 171 12.06 4.31 -0.55
C MET A 171 12.41 4.34 -2.04
N SER A 172 13.69 4.53 -2.38
CA SER A 172 14.14 4.62 -3.76
C SER A 172 13.76 3.37 -4.55
N GLY A 173 13.09 3.57 -5.70
CA GLY A 173 12.63 2.48 -6.55
C GLY A 173 11.33 1.81 -6.09
N ALA A 174 10.69 2.31 -5.03
CA ALA A 174 9.39 1.81 -4.60
C ALA A 174 8.28 2.13 -5.60
N LEU A 175 7.42 1.14 -5.87
CA LEU A 175 6.25 1.26 -6.72
C LEU A 175 4.98 1.02 -5.90
N VAL A 176 3.94 1.83 -6.13
CA VAL A 176 2.62 1.64 -5.52
C VAL A 176 1.54 1.50 -6.59
N TYR A 177 0.59 0.58 -6.41
CA TYR A 177 -0.53 0.38 -7.33
C TYR A 177 -1.84 0.27 -6.56
N SER A 178 -2.86 1.02 -6.99
CA SER A 178 -4.11 1.18 -6.27
C SER A 178 -5.33 0.86 -7.14
N LEU A 179 -6.30 0.15 -6.56
CA LEU A 179 -7.58 -0.19 -7.18
C LEU A 179 -8.75 0.26 -6.31
N GLN A 180 -9.88 0.53 -6.93
CA GLN A 180 -11.13 0.84 -6.25
C GLN A 180 -11.77 -0.42 -5.63
N ILE A 181 -12.24 -0.33 -4.38
CA ILE A 181 -13.08 -1.36 -3.75
C ILE A 181 -14.54 -0.93 -3.81
N GLY A 182 -15.42 -1.75 -4.40
CA GLY A 182 -16.82 -1.42 -4.64
C GLY A 182 -17.02 -0.23 -5.59
N GLU A 183 -18.25 0.27 -5.71
CA GLU A 183 -18.58 1.37 -6.60
C GLU A 183 -18.57 2.72 -5.87
N GLN A 184 -17.92 3.72 -6.46
CA GLN A 184 -17.82 5.05 -5.88
C GLN A 184 -17.81 6.13 -6.96
N ASP A 185 -18.62 7.16 -6.76
CA ASP A 185 -18.54 8.39 -7.55
C ASP A 185 -17.21 9.08 -7.29
N SER A 186 -16.59 9.56 -8.37
CA SER A 186 -15.35 10.34 -8.32
C SER A 186 -15.47 11.56 -9.24
N PRO A 187 -14.63 12.59 -9.06
CA PRO A 187 -14.62 13.75 -9.93
C PRO A 187 -14.42 13.43 -11.42
N THR A 188 -13.78 12.30 -11.74
CA THR A 188 -13.54 11.82 -13.11
C THR A 188 -14.58 10.81 -13.60
N GLY A 189 -15.68 10.62 -12.87
CA GLY A 189 -16.76 9.68 -13.18
C GLY A 189 -16.90 8.55 -12.17
N LEU A 190 -17.87 7.67 -12.40
CA LEU A 190 -18.09 6.49 -11.56
C LEU A 190 -16.90 5.52 -11.69
N LYS A 191 -16.25 5.21 -10.57
CA LYS A 191 -15.23 4.16 -10.48
C LYS A 191 -15.90 2.87 -9.99
N LYS A 192 -15.78 1.81 -10.77
CA LYS A 192 -16.26 0.47 -10.44
C LYS A 192 -15.25 -0.27 -9.58
N HIS A 193 -15.72 -1.33 -8.95
CA HIS A 193 -14.84 -2.23 -8.23
C HIS A 193 -13.75 -2.76 -9.17
N GLY A 194 -12.49 -2.60 -8.76
CA GLY A 194 -11.37 -3.08 -9.52
C GLY A 194 -10.83 -2.14 -10.58
N ASP A 195 -11.44 -0.97 -10.76
CA ASP A 195 -10.87 0.05 -11.63
C ASP A 195 -9.60 0.60 -11.01
N TYR A 196 -8.65 0.97 -11.86
CA TYR A 196 -7.48 1.71 -11.42
C TYR A 196 -7.91 3.00 -10.71
N LYS A 197 -7.30 3.22 -9.54
CA LYS A 197 -7.54 4.41 -8.73
C LYS A 197 -6.27 5.23 -8.69
N GLU A 198 -6.32 6.38 -9.34
CA GLU A 198 -5.26 7.37 -9.30
C GLU A 198 -4.99 7.81 -7.85
N PRO A 199 -3.75 8.20 -7.52
CA PRO A 199 -3.45 8.81 -6.23
C PRO A 199 -4.41 9.97 -5.95
N CYS A 200 -5.01 9.98 -4.76
CA CYS A 200 -5.88 11.09 -4.36
C CYS A 200 -5.09 12.41 -4.31
N ARG A 201 -5.77 13.56 -4.27
CA ARG A 201 -5.15 14.91 -4.19
C ARG A 201 -3.97 15.00 -3.21
N SER A 202 -4.07 14.35 -2.04
CA SER A 202 -2.97 14.34 -1.08
C SER A 202 -1.85 13.39 -1.50
N CYS A 203 -2.17 12.16 -1.92
CA CYS A 203 -1.16 11.18 -2.31
C CYS A 203 -0.41 11.59 -3.58
N SER A 204 -1.05 12.27 -4.53
CA SER A 204 -0.37 12.79 -5.72
C SER A 204 0.72 13.82 -5.38
N ARG A 205 0.58 14.54 -4.26
CA ARG A 205 1.60 15.46 -3.72
C ARG A 205 2.60 14.76 -2.79
N ILE A 206 2.16 13.77 -2.00
CA ILE A 206 3.02 13.03 -1.06
C ILE A 206 4.02 12.13 -1.80
N LEU A 207 3.55 11.30 -2.74
CA LEU A 207 4.35 10.24 -3.36
C LEU A 207 5.68 10.74 -3.97
N PRO A 208 5.72 11.84 -4.74
CA PRO A 208 6.98 12.38 -5.26
C PRO A 208 7.95 12.86 -4.16
N LEU A 209 7.42 13.44 -3.06
CA LEU A 209 8.24 13.95 -1.96
C LEU A 209 8.99 12.82 -1.24
N VAL A 210 8.38 11.63 -1.20
CA VAL A 210 8.89 10.44 -0.50
C VAL A 210 9.57 9.43 -1.43
N GLY A 211 9.74 9.75 -2.71
CA GLY A 211 10.46 8.89 -3.66
C GLY A 211 9.70 7.64 -4.13
N VAL A 212 8.38 7.60 -3.97
CA VAL A 212 7.54 6.47 -4.37
C VAL A 212 6.84 6.80 -5.69
N THR A 213 6.85 5.86 -6.63
CA THR A 213 6.20 6.05 -7.94
C THR A 213 4.85 5.34 -7.99
N ALA A 214 3.81 6.02 -8.45
CA ALA A 214 2.55 5.38 -8.77
C ALA A 214 2.67 4.59 -10.07
N HIS A 215 2.47 3.28 -10.00
CA HIS A 215 2.39 2.38 -11.15
C HIS A 215 1.01 2.50 -11.80
N THR A 216 0.96 2.29 -13.12
CA THR A 216 -0.26 2.38 -13.94
C THR A 216 -0.46 1.13 -14.78
#